data_AF-A0A3B8L678-F1
#
_entry.id   AF-A0A3B8L678-F1
#
_cell.length_a   1.000
_cell.length_b   1.000
_cell.length_c   1.000
_cell.angle_alpha   90.00
_cell.angle_beta   90.00
_cell.angle_gamma   90.00
#
_symmetry.space_group_name_H-M   'P 1'
#
loop_
_entity.id
_entity.type
_entity.pdbx_description
1 polymer ?
#
loop_
_entity_poly.entity_id
_entity_poly.type
_entity_poly.pdbx_seq_one_letter_code
_entity_poly.pdbx_strand_id
1 'polypeptide(L)'
;HQDMFDLKPEAPAGIRGEFNPIPTNVPGIEIGEHLPKLAGMMDKFSIIRSICDAQPEHNAFQSYTGRNQRLPMPVGGWPTPGAVASKLLGPLHPSVPPYVSLCYTCT
;
A
#
# COMPACT_ATOMS: atom_id res chain seq x y z
N HIS A 1 12.05 3.05 5.80
CA HIS A 1 10.65 2.97 5.31
C HIS A 1 9.75 3.99 6.01
N GLN A 2 9.87 4.19 7.33
CA GLN A 2 9.02 5.11 8.10
C GLN A 2 9.01 6.54 7.54
N ASP A 3 10.17 7.10 7.17
CA ASP A 3 10.27 8.49 6.68
C ASP A 3 10.28 8.62 5.16
N MET A 4 9.70 7.66 4.44
CA MET A 4 9.67 7.67 2.97
C MET A 4 8.37 8.27 2.42
N PHE A 5 7.23 7.84 2.97
CA PHE A 5 5.89 8.28 2.54
C PHE A 5 5.13 9.07 3.62
N ASP A 6 5.52 8.97 4.89
CA ASP A 6 4.84 9.63 6.02
C ASP A 6 5.87 10.14 7.06
N LEU A 7 6.48 11.28 6.76
CA LEU A 7 7.69 11.81 7.40
C LEU A 7 7.48 12.41 8.79
N LYS A 8 6.21 12.60 9.20
CA LYS A 8 5.84 13.19 10.50
C LYS A 8 6.72 14.42 10.87
N PRO A 9 6.76 15.48 10.03
CA PRO A 9 7.70 16.60 10.21
C PRO A 9 7.54 17.33 11.57
N GLU A 10 6.33 17.27 12.13
CA GLU A 10 5.97 17.86 13.42
C GLU A 10 6.28 16.98 14.63
N ALA A 11 6.80 15.75 14.44
CA ALA A 11 7.21 14.91 15.57
C ALA A 11 8.46 15.48 16.28
N PRO A 12 8.69 15.14 17.56
CA PRO A 12 9.92 15.50 18.27
C PRO A 12 11.18 15.10 17.51
N ALA A 13 12.28 15.84 17.69
CA ALA A 13 13.54 15.63 16.95
C ALA A 13 14.12 14.21 17.05
N GLY A 14 13.84 13.46 18.13
CA GLY A 14 14.26 12.05 18.27
C GLY A 14 13.32 11.03 17.63
N ILE A 15 12.20 11.48 17.06
CA ILE A 15 11.16 10.65 16.44
C ILE A 15 11.03 10.96 14.95
N ARG A 16 11.07 12.24 14.56
CA ARG A 16 11.02 12.62 13.14
C ARG A 16 12.35 12.28 12.45
N GLY A 17 12.26 11.82 11.20
CA GLY A 17 13.43 11.58 10.36
C GLY A 17 14.14 12.86 9.93
N GLU A 18 15.27 12.69 9.24
CA GLU A 18 16.10 13.80 8.73
C GLU A 18 15.58 14.41 7.42
N PHE A 19 14.68 13.72 6.73
CA PHE A 19 14.18 14.11 5.42
C PHE A 19 13.05 15.14 5.51
N ASN A 20 12.89 15.91 4.44
CA ASN A 20 11.84 16.91 4.32
C ASN A 20 10.70 16.45 3.41
N PRO A 21 9.45 16.84 3.70
CA PRO A 21 8.34 16.65 2.77
C PRO A 21 8.46 17.58 1.57
N ILE A 22 7.94 17.14 0.42
CA ILE A 22 7.70 17.95 -0.77
C ILE A 22 6.21 17.87 -1.16
N PRO A 23 5.64 18.95 -1.72
CA PRO A 23 4.29 18.92 -2.23
C PRO A 23 4.17 17.98 -3.44
N THR A 24 3.00 17.36 -3.57
CA THR A 24 2.64 16.59 -4.77
C THR A 24 1.78 17.40 -5.73
N ASN A 25 1.48 16.85 -6.90
CA ASN A 25 0.52 17.47 -7.83
C ASN A 25 -0.95 17.43 -7.36
N VAL A 26 -1.23 16.81 -6.20
CA VAL A 26 -2.54 16.83 -5.54
C VAL A 26 -2.46 17.74 -4.29
N PRO A 27 -3.28 18.81 -4.20
CA PRO A 27 -3.25 19.73 -3.06
C PRO A 27 -3.49 19.02 -1.71
N GLY A 28 -2.70 19.39 -0.71
CA GLY A 28 -2.80 18.84 0.65
C GLY A 28 -2.15 17.45 0.83
N ILE A 29 -1.44 16.95 -0.17
CA ILE A 29 -0.66 15.71 -0.07
C ILE A 29 0.82 16.03 -0.25
N GLU A 30 1.61 15.53 0.68
CA GLU A 30 3.07 15.63 0.72
C GLU A 30 3.69 14.24 0.89
N ILE A 31 4.87 14.03 0.30
CA ILE A 31 5.70 12.82 0.44
C ILE A 31 7.18 13.22 0.55
N GLY A 32 8.09 12.27 0.78
CA GLY A 32 9.51 12.60 0.97
C GLY A 32 10.20 13.21 -0.26
N GLU A 33 11.14 14.13 -0.03
CA GLU A 33 11.90 14.86 -1.05
C GLU A 33 12.65 13.97 -2.06
N HIS A 34 12.92 12.72 -1.70
CA HIS A 34 13.56 11.73 -2.57
C HIS A 34 12.61 11.03 -3.55
N LEU A 35 11.32 11.38 -3.57
CA LEU A 35 10.31 10.77 -4.44
C LEU A 35 9.69 11.76 -5.47
N PRO A 36 10.47 12.62 -6.15
CA PRO A 36 9.91 13.69 -6.98
C PRO A 36 9.06 13.17 -8.15
N LYS A 37 9.42 12.00 -8.71
CA LYS A 37 8.63 11.36 -9.78
C LYS A 37 7.28 10.87 -9.28
N LEU A 38 7.20 10.32 -8.06
CA LEU A 38 5.93 9.90 -7.47
C LEU A 38 5.09 11.12 -7.09
N ALA A 39 5.72 12.18 -6.59
CA ALA A 39 5.03 13.43 -6.26
C ALA A 39 4.35 14.05 -7.49
N GLY A 40 5.00 13.96 -8.67
CA GLY A 40 4.43 14.40 -9.94
C GLY A 40 3.36 13.48 -10.54
N MET A 41 3.06 12.34 -9.92
CA MET A 41 2.06 11.36 -10.38
C MET A 41 1.01 11.06 -9.30
N MET A 42 0.90 11.89 -8.26
CA MET A 42 0.03 11.60 -7.11
C MET A 42 -1.46 11.52 -7.48
N ASP A 43 -1.88 12.23 -8.52
CA ASP A 43 -3.20 12.16 -9.14
C ASP A 43 -3.58 10.76 -9.69
N LYS A 44 -2.60 9.87 -9.84
CA LYS A 44 -2.77 8.49 -10.34
C LYS A 44 -2.74 7.43 -9.23
N PHE A 45 -2.54 7.85 -7.98
CA PHE A 45 -2.42 6.94 -6.85
C PHE A 45 -3.61 7.09 -5.89
N SER A 46 -3.93 5.98 -5.21
CA SER A 46 -4.87 5.98 -4.10
C SER A 46 -4.10 5.76 -2.80
N ILE A 47 -4.15 6.73 -1.89
CA ILE A 47 -3.49 6.61 -0.58
C ILE A 47 -4.39 5.86 0.39
N ILE A 48 -3.88 4.78 0.98
CA ILE A 48 -4.55 4.01 2.03
C ILE A 48 -3.85 4.28 3.37
N ARG A 49 -4.46 5.08 4.24
CA ARG A 49 -3.95 5.41 5.59
C ARG A 49 -4.55 4.57 6.71
N SER A 50 -5.50 3.69 6.37
CA SER A 50 -6.24 2.88 7.34
C SER A 50 -5.57 1.54 7.67
N ILE A 51 -4.44 1.23 7.05
CA ILE A 51 -3.66 0.02 7.37
C ILE A 51 -2.75 0.36 8.55
N CYS A 52 -3.08 -0.16 9.72
CA CYS A 52 -2.30 -0.04 10.95
C CYS A 52 -1.81 -1.42 11.43
N ASP A 53 -1.01 -1.43 12.50
CA ASP A 53 -0.55 -2.65 13.16
C ASP A 53 0.27 -3.57 12.26
N ALA A 54 1.20 -2.99 11.49
CA ALA A 54 2.14 -3.72 10.67
C ALA A 54 2.96 -4.71 11.52
N GLN A 55 3.00 -5.96 11.10
CA GLN A 55 3.76 -7.00 11.79
C GLN A 55 5.26 -6.90 11.41
N PRO A 56 6.19 -7.12 12.36
CA PRO A 56 7.64 -7.04 12.11
C PRO A 56 8.17 -8.31 11.41
N GLU A 57 7.45 -8.78 10.40
CA GLU A 57 7.73 -10.03 9.70
C GLU A 57 8.07 -9.71 8.24
N HIS A 58 8.96 -10.48 7.64
CA HIS A 58 9.31 -10.36 6.22
C HIS A 58 8.27 -11.07 5.33
N ASN A 59 6.99 -10.76 5.52
CA ASN A 59 5.92 -11.21 4.65
C ASN A 59 5.09 -10.05 4.12
N ALA A 60 4.34 -10.33 3.06
CA ALA A 60 3.56 -9.32 2.35
C ALA A 60 2.05 -9.47 2.57
N PHE A 61 1.62 -10.31 3.53
CA PHE A 61 0.20 -10.63 3.73
C PHE A 61 -0.66 -9.37 3.88
N GLN A 62 -0.25 -8.45 4.75
CA GLN A 62 -1.00 -7.24 5.01
C GLN A 62 -0.96 -6.25 3.83
N SER A 63 0.16 -6.20 3.08
CA SER A 63 0.26 -5.42 1.85
C SER A 63 -0.64 -5.95 0.74
N TYR A 64 -0.84 -7.27 0.69
CA TYR A 64 -1.66 -7.93 -0.33
C TYR A 64 -3.12 -8.11 0.06
N THR A 65 -3.51 -8.00 1.33
CA THR A 65 -4.89 -8.25 1.78
C THR A 65 -5.49 -7.10 2.58
N GLY A 66 -4.65 -6.18 3.09
CA GLY A 66 -5.03 -5.15 4.04
C GLY A 66 -5.39 -5.69 5.43
N ARG A 67 -5.13 -6.97 5.72
CA ARG A 67 -5.54 -7.65 6.96
C ARG A 67 -4.35 -8.04 7.82
N ASN A 68 -4.56 -8.12 9.12
CA ASN A 68 -3.58 -8.66 10.07
C ASN A 68 -3.65 -10.20 10.04
N GLN A 69 -2.54 -10.87 9.71
CA GLN A 69 -2.44 -12.33 9.59
C GLN A 69 -2.63 -13.08 10.92
N ARG A 70 -2.51 -12.38 12.06
CA ARG A 70 -2.71 -12.96 13.39
C ARG A 70 -4.19 -13.03 13.80
N LEU A 71 -5.09 -12.44 13.01
CA LEU A 71 -6.54 -12.49 13.25
C LEU A 71 -7.17 -13.67 12.50
N PRO A 72 -8.34 -14.17 12.95
CA PRO A 72 -9.05 -15.25 12.27
C PRO A 72 -9.28 -14.96 10.78
N MET A 73 -9.10 -15.98 9.96
CA MET A 73 -9.20 -15.90 8.50
C MET A 73 -10.30 -16.86 7.99
N PRO A 74 -11.09 -16.46 6.96
CA PRO A 74 -12.03 -17.37 6.33
C PRO A 74 -11.32 -18.55 5.65
N VAL A 75 -12.06 -19.63 5.46
CA VAL A 75 -11.59 -20.78 4.67
C VAL A 75 -11.24 -20.31 3.25
N GLY A 76 -10.02 -20.59 2.81
CA GLY A 76 -9.49 -20.14 1.52
C GLY A 76 -8.80 -18.78 1.53
N GLY A 77 -8.76 -18.07 2.67
CA GLY A 77 -8.00 -16.85 2.84
C GLY A 77 -8.72 -15.55 2.45
N TRP A 78 -8.08 -14.42 2.72
CA TRP A 78 -8.58 -13.11 2.27
C TRP A 78 -8.20 -12.85 0.80
N PRO A 79 -9.10 -12.24 0.00
CA PRO A 79 -8.78 -11.91 -1.38
C PRO A 79 -7.78 -10.76 -1.43
N THR A 80 -6.94 -10.77 -2.47
CA THR A 80 -6.07 -9.63 -2.78
C THR A 80 -6.81 -8.53 -3.54
N PRO A 81 -6.34 -7.27 -3.54
CA PRO A 81 -6.92 -6.20 -4.36
C PRO A 81 -7.13 -6.59 -5.82
N GLY A 82 -6.21 -7.36 -6.41
CA GLY A 82 -6.35 -7.85 -7.77
C GLY A 82 -7.49 -8.85 -7.96
N ALA A 83 -7.71 -9.75 -7.00
CA ALA A 83 -8.86 -10.66 -7.01
C ALA A 83 -10.19 -9.89 -6.84
N VAL A 84 -10.21 -8.88 -5.96
CA VAL A 84 -11.38 -7.99 -5.79
C VAL A 84 -11.66 -7.22 -7.08
N ALA A 85 -10.64 -6.60 -7.68
CA ALA A 85 -10.76 -5.87 -8.93
C ALA A 85 -11.24 -6.79 -10.07
N SER A 86 -10.67 -7.98 -10.20
CA SER A 86 -11.12 -9.01 -11.15
C SER A 86 -12.60 -9.35 -10.99
N LYS A 87 -13.09 -9.46 -9.75
CA LYS A 87 -14.51 -9.77 -9.49
C LYS A 87 -15.43 -8.60 -9.83
N LEU A 88 -15.00 -7.37 -9.55
CA LEU A 88 -15.81 -6.16 -9.73
C LEU A 88 -15.79 -5.62 -11.16
N LEU A 89 -14.63 -5.66 -11.82
CA LEU A 89 -14.43 -5.11 -13.17
C LEU A 89 -14.61 -6.17 -14.27
N GLY A 90 -14.49 -7.45 -13.92
CA GLY A 90 -14.56 -8.56 -14.88
C GLY A 90 -13.32 -8.67 -15.78
N PRO A 91 -13.26 -9.70 -16.65
CA PRO A 91 -12.18 -9.88 -17.59
C PRO A 91 -12.24 -8.87 -18.74
N LEU A 92 -11.09 -8.29 -19.08
CA LEU A 92 -10.96 -7.47 -20.28
C LEU A 92 -11.04 -8.30 -21.57
N HIS A 93 -10.52 -9.54 -21.53
CA HIS A 93 -10.53 -10.47 -22.65
C HIS A 93 -10.83 -11.89 -22.16
N PRO A 94 -11.78 -12.64 -22.77
CA PRO A 94 -12.17 -13.97 -22.29
C PRO A 94 -11.03 -14.99 -22.20
N SER A 95 -10.01 -14.86 -23.05
CA SER A 95 -8.87 -15.77 -23.11
C SER A 95 -7.73 -15.44 -22.14
N VAL A 96 -7.82 -14.34 -21.39
CA VAL A 96 -6.76 -13.90 -20.48
C VAL A 96 -7.31 -13.88 -19.05
N PRO A 97 -6.63 -14.50 -18.07
CA PRO A 97 -7.07 -14.40 -16.70
C PRO A 97 -7.07 -12.93 -16.25
N PRO A 98 -8.17 -12.44 -15.63
CA PRO A 98 -8.31 -11.04 -15.21
C PRO A 98 -7.29 -10.61 -14.15
N TYR A 99 -6.71 -11.57 -13.41
CA TYR A 99 -5.66 -11.34 -12.44
C TYR A 99 -4.85 -12.62 -12.21
N VAL A 100 -3.53 -12.48 -12.14
CA VAL A 100 -2.60 -13.56 -11.75
C VAL A 100 -1.65 -12.98 -10.70
N SER A 101 -1.47 -13.71 -9.60
CA SER A 101 -0.44 -13.40 -8.60
C SER A 101 0.61 -14.50 -8.61
N LEU A 102 1.88 -14.11 -8.62
CA LEU A 102 3.02 -15.02 -8.42
C LEU A 102 3.50 -15.02 -6.96
N CYS A 103 2.78 -14.32 -6.07
CA CYS A 103 3.12 -14.32 -4.67
C CYS A 103 2.82 -15.70 -4.08
N TYR A 104 3.67 -16.16 -3.16
CA TYR A 104 3.42 -17.40 -2.41
C TYR A 104 2.06 -17.32 -1.72
N THR A 105 1.39 -18.46 -1.60
CA THR A 105 0.21 -18.59 -0.74
C THR A 105 0.62 -18.14 0.65
N CYS A 106 0.05 -17.00 1.09
CA CYS A 106 0.26 -16.53 2.44
C CYS A 106 -0.60 -17.43 3.34
N THR A 107 -0.02 -18.54 3.78
CA THR A 107 -0.62 -19.49 4.73
C THR A 107 -0.63 -18.93 6.13
#